data_AF-A0A5D3JA65-F1
#
_entry.id   AF-A0A5D3JA65-F1
#
_cell.length_a   1.000
_cell.length_b   1.000
_cell.length_c   1.000
_cell.angle_alpha   90.00
_cell.angle_beta   90.00
_cell.angle_gamma   90.00
#
_symmetry.space_group_name_H-M   'P 1'
#
loop_
_entity.id
_entity.type
_entity.pdbx_description
1 polymer ?
#
loop_
_entity_poly.entity_id
_entity_poly.type
_entity_poly.pdbx_seq_one_letter_code
_entity_poly.pdbx_strand_id
1 'polypeptide(L)'
;MNVHAEKQASFLFRLRSQDTPTGVSNETLDALMQKTGLSKTEVTHLALRNLADVYLPHYERDDSALNPAQIQTIREASPAGDVPEESFTMTLL
;
A
#
# COMPACT_ATOMS: atom_id res chain seq x y z
N MET A 1 4.03 22.85 2.54
CA MET A 1 3.92 21.38 2.33
C MET A 1 4.63 20.71 3.49
N ASN A 2 3.86 20.22 4.47
CA ASN A 2 4.44 19.52 5.62
C ASN A 2 4.66 18.08 5.19
N VAL A 3 5.88 17.76 4.75
CA VAL A 3 6.32 16.37 4.56
C VAL A 3 6.43 15.76 5.95
N HIS A 4 5.36 15.10 6.40
CA HIS A 4 5.45 14.24 7.57
C HIS A 4 6.46 13.14 7.22
N ALA A 5 7.68 13.26 7.72
CA ALA A 5 8.62 12.14 7.70
C ALA A 5 7.95 10.99 8.46
N GLU A 6 7.49 9.97 7.73
CA GLU A 6 6.84 8.82 8.33
C GLU A 6 7.82 8.17 9.30
N LYS A 7 7.47 8.20 10.58
CA LYS A 7 8.23 7.49 11.60
C LYS A 7 8.04 6.00 11.36
N GLN A 8 9.07 5.34 10.83
CA GLN A 8 9.07 3.89 10.64
C GLN A 8 8.83 3.21 11.99
N ALA A 9 7.69 2.53 12.11
CA ALA A 9 7.37 1.73 13.28
C ALA A 9 8.07 0.37 13.16
N SER A 10 8.69 -0.09 14.25
CA SER A 10 9.33 -1.41 14.31
C SER A 10 8.71 -2.25 15.42
N PHE A 11 8.66 -3.57 15.21
CA PHE A 11 8.27 -4.53 16.22
C PHE A 11 9.21 -5.73 16.19
N LEU A 12 9.33 -6.43 17.32
CA LEU A 12 10.21 -7.58 17.44
C LEU A 12 9.45 -8.85 17.06
N PHE A 13 9.91 -9.54 16.02
CA PHE A 13 9.35 -10.81 15.56
C PHE A 13 10.05 -11.99 16.25
N ARG A 14 9.36 -12.64 17.20
CA ARG A 14 9.88 -13.83 17.92
C ARG A 14 9.36 -15.12 17.30
N LEU A 15 10.28 -15.91 16.76
CA LEU A 15 10.00 -17.27 16.31
C LEU A 15 9.67 -18.19 17.49
N ARG A 16 8.84 -19.19 17.23
CA ARG A 16 8.48 -20.22 18.20
C ARG A 16 9.45 -21.39 18.11
N SER A 17 9.52 -22.19 19.17
CA SER A 17 10.31 -23.43 19.15
C SER A 17 9.72 -24.47 18.19
N GLN A 18 8.40 -24.43 18.00
CA GLN A 18 7.64 -25.28 17.09
C GLN A 18 6.48 -24.46 16.50
N ASP A 19 5.96 -24.88 15.36
CA ASP A 19 4.83 -24.21 14.72
C ASP A 19 3.57 -24.28 15.58
N THR A 20 2.77 -23.22 15.54
CA THR A 20 1.47 -23.09 16.20
C THR A 20 0.47 -22.43 15.25
N PRO A 21 -0.84 -22.41 15.55
CA PRO A 21 -1.84 -21.79 14.66
C PRO A 21 -1.58 -20.33 14.28
N THR A 22 -0.79 -19.60 15.06
CA THR A 22 -0.47 -18.17 14.83
C THR A 22 1.03 -17.87 14.90
N GLY A 23 1.89 -18.89 14.91
CA GLY A 23 3.32 -18.74 15.09
C GLY A 23 4.11 -19.75 14.27
N VAL A 24 5.27 -19.32 13.79
CA VAL A 24 6.17 -20.15 12.98
C VAL A 24 7.50 -20.37 13.70
N SER A 25 8.07 -21.55 13.49
CA SER A 25 9.39 -21.95 13.93
C SER A 25 10.49 -21.44 13.01
N ASN A 26 11.74 -21.53 13.48
CA ASN A 26 12.88 -21.19 12.64
C ASN A 26 13.02 -22.14 11.44
N GLU A 27 12.70 -23.43 11.61
CA GLU A 27 12.75 -24.42 10.54
C GLU A 27 11.79 -24.06 9.40
N THR A 28 10.56 -23.65 9.74
CA THR A 28 9.56 -23.22 8.76
C THR A 28 9.98 -21.95 8.04
N LEU A 29 10.54 -20.96 8.76
CA LEU A 29 11.03 -19.74 8.13
C LEU A 29 12.20 -20.02 7.18
N ASP A 30 13.17 -20.84 7.60
CA ASP A 30 14.33 -21.18 6.77
C ASP A 30 13.92 -21.99 5.53
N ALA A 31 12.93 -22.88 5.65
CA ALA A 31 12.36 -23.58 4.50
C ALA A 31 11.66 -22.64 3.51
N LEU A 32 10.90 -21.65 4.00
CA LEU A 32 10.26 -20.63 3.16
C LEU A 32 11.30 -19.80 2.41
N MET A 33 12.37 -19.38 3.09
CA MET A 33 13.48 -18.64 2.45
C MET A 33 14.13 -19.47 1.35
N GLN A 34 14.44 -20.74 1.60
CA GLN A 34 15.06 -21.61 0.60
C GLN A 34 14.15 -21.83 -0.62
N LYS A 35 12.84 -21.93 -0.41
CA LYS A 35 11.87 -22.13 -1.50
C LYS A 35 11.61 -20.88 -2.31
N THR A 36 11.62 -19.71 -1.69
CA THR A 36 11.29 -18.43 -2.33
C THR A 36 12.52 -17.67 -2.83
N GLY A 37 13.70 -17.96 -2.30
CA GLY A 37 14.91 -17.16 -2.52
C GLY A 37 14.92 -15.82 -1.78
N LEU A 38 13.93 -15.56 -0.93
CA LEU A 38 13.77 -14.29 -0.21
C LEU A 38 14.49 -14.30 1.15
N SER A 39 14.86 -13.11 1.62
CA SER A 39 15.38 -12.91 2.97
C SER A 39 14.30 -13.07 4.04
N LYS A 40 14.69 -13.21 5.33
CA LYS A 40 13.77 -13.29 6.48
C LYS A 40 12.77 -12.13 6.49
N THR A 41 13.27 -10.92 6.23
CA THR A 41 12.47 -9.69 6.21
C THR A 41 11.46 -9.72 5.06
N GLU A 42 11.90 -10.08 3.86
CA GLU A 42 11.02 -10.16 2.68
C GLU A 42 9.95 -11.23 2.83
N VAL A 43 10.30 -12.42 3.33
CA VAL A 43 9.32 -13.48 3.63
C VAL A 43 8.29 -12.98 4.64
N THR A 44 8.72 -12.26 5.68
CA THR A 44 7.82 -11.72 6.71
C THR A 44 6.87 -10.68 6.12
N HIS A 45 7.38 -9.75 5.30
CA HIS A 45 6.55 -8.77 4.61
C HIS A 45 5.56 -9.43 3.64
N LEU A 46 6.02 -10.41 2.86
CA LEU A 46 5.16 -11.13 1.92
C LEU A 46 4.05 -11.88 2.64
N ALA A 47 4.35 -12.56 3.75
CA ALA A 47 3.35 -13.25 4.55
C ALA A 47 2.28 -12.29 5.10
N LEU A 48 2.70 -11.14 5.63
CA LEU A 48 1.77 -10.10 6.09
C LEU A 48 0.96 -9.51 4.94
N ARG A 49 1.56 -9.31 3.77
CA ARG A 49 0.87 -8.80 2.58
C ARG A 49 -0.21 -9.78 2.12
N ASN A 50 0.13 -11.06 2.03
CA ASN A 50 -0.82 -12.11 1.67
C ASN A 50 -1.97 -12.19 2.68
N LEU A 51 -1.68 -12.05 3.97
CA LEU A 51 -2.71 -12.02 5.00
C LEU A 51 -3.61 -10.78 4.86
N ALA A 52 -3.03 -9.62 4.58
CA ALA A 52 -3.77 -8.40 4.32
C ALA A 52 -4.70 -8.55 3.10
N ASP A 53 -4.23 -9.15 2.00
CA ASP A 53 -5.06 -9.38 0.81
C ASP A 53 -6.23 -10.35 1.07
N VAL A 54 -6.15 -11.19 2.09
CA VAL A 54 -7.25 -12.10 2.48
C VAL A 54 -8.28 -11.42 3.37
N TYR A 55 -7.85 -10.54 4.28
CA TYR A 55 -8.70 -10.06 5.38
C TYR A 55 -9.03 -8.57 5.34
N LEU A 56 -8.18 -7.75 4.73
CA LEU A 56 -8.42 -6.33 4.64
C LEU A 56 -9.19 -6.03 3.36
N PRO A 57 -10.19 -5.14 3.40
CA PRO A 57 -10.82 -4.67 2.18
C PRO A 57 -9.73 -4.01 1.33
N HIS A 58 -9.56 -4.47 0.10
CA HIS A 58 -8.90 -3.64 -0.90
C HIS A 58 -9.71 -2.35 -0.99
N TYR A 59 -9.04 -1.19 -0.99
CA TYR A 59 -9.71 0.04 -1.37
C TYR A 59 -10.48 -0.25 -2.64
N GLU A 60 -11.79 0.01 -2.64
CA GLU A 60 -12.55 -0.03 -3.88
C GLU A 60 -11.78 0.83 -4.88
N ARG A 61 -11.59 0.33 -6.10
CA ARG A 61 -11.11 1.21 -7.17
C ARG A 61 -12.11 2.37 -7.19
N ASP A 62 -11.61 3.58 -7.03
CA ASP A 62 -12.41 4.78 -7.25
C ASP A 62 -12.67 4.88 -8.75
N ASP A 63 -13.59 4.04 -9.23
CA ASP A 63 -14.10 4.04 -10.59
C ASP A 63 -15.28 5.02 -10.72
N SER A 64 -15.56 5.81 -9.68
CA SER A 64 -16.62 6.81 -9.70
C SER A 64 -16.09 8.09 -10.32
N ALA A 65 -16.72 8.53 -11.40
CA ALA A 65 -16.43 9.84 -11.96
C ALA A 65 -16.75 10.92 -10.92
N LEU A 66 -15.85 11.88 -10.73
CA LEU A 66 -16.11 13.04 -9.87
C LEU A 66 -17.42 13.70 -10.30
N ASN A 67 -18.30 13.94 -9.35
CA ASN A 67 -19.54 14.65 -9.64
C ASN A 67 -19.23 16.14 -9.94
N PRO A 68 -20.12 16.85 -10.65
CA PRO A 68 -19.89 18.25 -11.02
C PRO A 68 -19.65 19.19 -9.83
N ALA A 69 -20.25 18.92 -8.66
CA ALA A 69 -20.05 19.72 -7.46
C ALA A 69 -18.64 19.52 -6.86
N GLN A 70 -18.13 18.29 -6.89
CA GLN A 70 -16.76 17.96 -6.46
C GLN A 70 -15.74 18.61 -7.40
N ILE A 71 -15.97 18.56 -8.72
CA ILE A 71 -15.13 19.26 -9.70
C ILE A 71 -15.11 20.76 -9.41
N GLN A 72 -16.28 21.36 -9.11
CA GLN A 72 -16.37 22.77 -8.78
C GLN A 72 -15.60 23.12 -7.50
N THR A 73 -15.74 22.32 -6.44
CA THR A 73 -14.96 22.49 -5.20
C THR A 73 -13.45 22.39 -5.45
N ILE A 74 -13.02 21.46 -6.30
CA ILE A 74 -11.60 21.31 -6.67
C ILE A 74 -11.11 22.55 -7.42
N ARG A 75 -11.90 23.10 -8.35
CA ARG A 75 -11.55 24.31 -9.09
C ARG A 75 -11.42 25.52 -8.17
N GLU A 76 -12.34 25.69 -7.23
CA GLU A 76 -12.32 26.79 -6.25
C GLU A 76 -11.13 26.71 -5.29
N ALA A 77 -10.73 25.49 -4.92
CA ALA A 77 -9.56 25.25 -4.07
C ALA A 77 -8.23 25.25 -4.84
N SER A 78 -8.27 25.20 -6.17
CA SER A 78 -7.07 25.10 -7.01
C SER A 78 -6.44 26.48 -7.23
N PRO A 79 -5.14 26.65 -6.99
CA PRO A 79 -4.42 27.89 -7.32
C PRO A 79 -4.26 28.10 -8.83
N ALA A 80 -4.61 27.10 -9.65
CA ALA A 80 -4.51 27.10 -11.11
C ALA A 80 -5.86 27.44 -11.80
N GLY A 81 -6.76 28.17 -11.15
CA GLY A 81 -8.08 28.50 -11.67
C GLY A 81 -8.10 29.32 -12.97
N ASP A 82 -6.96 29.90 -13.37
CA ASP A 82 -6.79 30.72 -14.57
C ASP A 82 -6.18 29.95 -15.76
N VAL A 83 -5.99 28.62 -15.63
CA VAL A 83 -5.50 27.78 -16.72
C VAL A 83 -6.67 27.40 -17.64
N PRO A 84 -6.64 27.75 -18.94
CA PRO A 84 -7.70 27.39 -19.87
C PRO A 84 -7.89 25.87 -19.96
N GLU A 85 -9.14 25.40 -20.01
CA GLU A 85 -9.51 23.97 -20.15
C GLU A 85 -8.76 23.29 -21.32
N GLU A 86 -8.54 24.06 -22.38
CA GLU A 86 -7.85 23.67 -23.62
C GLU A 86 -6.44 23.12 -23.37
N SER A 87 -5.79 23.59 -22.29
CA SER A 87 -4.45 23.18 -21.86
C SER A 87 -4.41 21.75 -21.34
N PHE A 88 -5.55 21.22 -20.85
CA PHE A 88 -5.67 19.88 -20.30
C PHE A 88 -6.10 18.83 -21.34
N THR A 89 -6.58 19.29 -22.50
CA THR A 89 -7.00 18.45 -23.63
C THR A 89 -5.91 18.15 -24.65
N MET A 90 -4.68 18.65 -24.47
CA MET A 90 -3.56 18.24 -25.32
C MET A 90 -3.25 16.77 -25.07
N THR A 91 -3.79 15.92 -25.95
CA THR A 91 -3.39 14.53 -26.05
C THR A 91 -1.94 14.53 -26.51
N LEU A 92 -1.02 13.99 -25.69
CA LEU A 92 0.35 13.73 -26.16
C LEU A 92 0.25 12.76 -27.35
N LEU A 93 0.46 13.28 -28.55
CA LEU A 93 0.75 12.49 -29.75
C LEU A 93 2.18 11.94 -29.68
#